data_AF-A0AAJ5VH97-F1
#
_entry.id   AF-A0AAJ5VH97-F1
#
_cell.length_a   1.000
_cell.length_b   1.000
_cell.length_c   1.000
_cell.angle_alpha   90.00
_cell.angle_beta   90.00
_cell.angle_gamma   90.00
#
_symmetry.space_group_name_H-M   'P 1'
#
loop_
_entity.id
_entity.type
_entity.pdbx_description
1 polymer ?
#
loop_
_entity_poly.entity_id
_entity_poly.type
_entity_poly.pdbx_seq_one_letter_code
_entity_poly.pdbx_strand_id
1 'polypeptide(L)'
;MSNSPTPQPFPSGPNRPPRSRRLLTVAAVAVPVLLLAGGIGYGVAGRGGGDGGGTGADDAKAAPAPVRTPASPGPSPSAGPLSGKVVVLDPGHNTKNRLHTADINRQVDVGNGRKECDTTGTETNAGYPEAEFTLDVVRRARKLLRAQGAEVRLTHDGDREFGPCVDERAEIGNEAEADAAVSVHADGAPAGARGFHVIMPGAVHAGKADTRAITAPSHDLGTRLAASFAKATDTSPATYINGGTGLDTRSDLGGLNLSRVPKVFLECGNMRDARDAGLLTSAKWRERAARGIAAGVAAYLTEDAGEKS
;
A
#
# COMPACT_ATOMS: atom_id res chain seq x y z
N MET A 1 52.12 64.14 -3.36
CA MET A 1 52.06 62.66 -3.34
C MET A 1 50.60 62.25 -3.28
N SER A 2 50.00 61.85 -4.41
CA SER A 2 49.07 60.72 -4.55
C SER A 2 48.46 60.78 -5.96
N ASN A 3 48.93 59.92 -6.85
CA ASN A 3 48.31 59.66 -8.15
C ASN A 3 47.07 58.79 -7.91
N SER A 4 45.89 59.25 -8.31
CA SER A 4 44.70 58.41 -8.43
C SER A 4 44.69 57.78 -9.83
N PRO A 5 44.69 56.45 -9.97
CA PRO A 5 44.58 55.83 -11.29
C PRO A 5 43.12 55.76 -11.74
N THR A 6 42.90 56.12 -13.00
CA THR A 6 41.67 55.93 -13.76
C THR A 6 41.34 54.43 -13.87
N PRO A 7 40.08 53.99 -13.68
CA PRO A 7 39.73 52.58 -13.82
C PRO A 7 39.71 52.17 -15.31
N GLN A 8 40.41 51.09 -15.63
CA GLN A 8 40.37 50.42 -16.93
C GLN A 8 39.06 49.62 -17.07
N PRO A 9 38.46 49.53 -18.27
CA PRO A 9 37.29 48.70 -18.50
C PRO A 9 37.67 47.20 -18.53
N PHE A 10 36.85 46.37 -17.89
CA PHE A 10 36.99 44.91 -17.91
C PHE A 10 36.79 44.33 -19.31
N PRO A 11 37.54 43.28 -19.71
CA PRO A 11 37.34 42.62 -20.99
C PRO A 11 36.03 41.81 -20.99
N SER A 12 35.25 42.00 -22.05
CA SER A 12 34.04 41.25 -22.36
C SER A 12 34.36 39.75 -22.51
N GLY A 13 33.81 38.92 -21.64
CA GLY A 13 33.85 37.46 -21.78
C GLY A 13 33.07 36.97 -23.01
N PRO A 14 33.35 35.76 -23.52
CA PRO A 14 32.74 35.27 -24.75
C PRO A 14 31.23 35.03 -24.59
N ASN A 15 30.47 35.52 -25.57
CA ASN A 15 29.03 35.29 -25.73
C ASN A 15 28.71 33.79 -25.71
N ARG A 16 28.04 33.31 -24.66
CA ARG A 16 27.38 32.00 -24.66
C ARG A 16 26.05 32.13 -25.41
N PRO A 17 25.76 31.26 -26.39
CA PRO A 17 24.45 31.27 -27.05
C PRO A 17 23.36 30.88 -26.05
N PRO A 18 22.11 31.37 -26.24
CA PRO A 18 21.02 31.06 -25.34
C PRO A 18 20.73 29.55 -25.37
N ARG A 19 20.73 28.93 -24.19
CA ARG A 19 20.26 27.55 -24.01
C ARG A 19 18.78 27.49 -24.38
N SER A 20 18.47 26.85 -25.51
CA SER A 20 17.10 26.51 -25.85
C SER A 20 16.53 25.60 -24.76
N ARG A 21 15.51 26.09 -24.05
CA ARG A 21 14.68 25.25 -23.18
C ARG A 21 13.92 24.29 -24.10
N ARG A 22 14.46 23.09 -24.29
CA ARG A 22 13.66 21.97 -24.79
C ARG A 22 12.65 21.63 -23.69
N LEU A 23 11.40 22.04 -23.89
CA LEU A 23 10.25 21.49 -23.18
C LEU A 23 10.23 19.98 -23.48
N LEU A 24 10.62 19.18 -22.49
CA LEU A 24 10.35 17.74 -22.48
C LEU A 24 8.89 17.59 -22.07
N THR A 25 7.99 17.57 -23.06
CA THR A 25 6.66 17.02 -22.90
C THR A 25 6.79 15.54 -22.56
N VAL A 26 6.61 15.18 -21.30
CA VAL A 26 6.38 13.79 -20.90
C VAL A 26 4.98 13.45 -21.39
N ALA A 27 4.92 12.82 -22.56
CA ALA A 27 3.69 12.22 -23.06
C ALA A 27 3.37 11.01 -22.17
N ALA A 28 2.24 11.07 -21.48
CA ALA A 28 1.65 9.90 -20.85
C ALA A 28 1.34 8.88 -21.95
N VAL A 29 2.12 7.80 -22.02
CA VAL A 29 1.86 6.70 -22.94
C VAL A 29 0.78 5.83 -22.31
N ALA A 30 -0.48 6.07 -22.70
CA ALA A 30 -1.55 5.10 -22.52
C ALA A 30 -1.28 3.91 -23.44
N VAL A 31 -0.95 2.74 -22.86
CA VAL A 31 -0.82 1.49 -23.61
C VAL A 31 -2.17 0.76 -23.59
N PRO A 32 -2.79 0.48 -24.75
CA PRO A 32 -4.04 -0.28 -24.80
C PRO A 32 -3.76 -1.78 -24.58
N VAL A 33 -4.48 -2.41 -23.65
CA VAL A 33 -4.41 -3.85 -23.39
C VAL A 33 -5.40 -4.57 -24.30
N LEU A 34 -4.89 -5.49 -25.13
CA LEU A 34 -5.67 -6.40 -25.97
C LEU A 34 -6.37 -7.46 -25.11
N LEU A 35 -7.70 -7.58 -25.28
CA LEU A 35 -8.54 -8.63 -24.71
C LEU A 35 -8.55 -9.86 -25.63
N LEU A 36 -8.23 -11.04 -25.09
CA LEU A 36 -8.51 -12.33 -25.70
C LEU A 36 -9.45 -13.13 -24.79
N ALA A 37 -10.68 -13.31 -25.28
CA ALA A 37 -11.72 -14.12 -24.65
C ALA A 37 -11.55 -15.60 -25.02
N GLY A 38 -11.68 -16.48 -24.03
CA GLY A 38 -11.79 -17.92 -24.22
C GLY A 38 -12.59 -18.52 -23.07
N GLY A 39 -13.86 -18.84 -23.32
CA GLY A 39 -14.71 -19.59 -22.38
C GLY A 39 -14.88 -21.03 -22.84
N ILE A 40 -14.96 -21.97 -21.89
CA ILE A 40 -15.65 -23.26 -22.02
C ILE A 40 -16.17 -23.64 -20.62
N GLY A 41 -17.46 -24.01 -20.56
CA GLY A 41 -18.15 -24.46 -19.34
C GLY A 41 -18.26 -25.98 -19.17
N TYR A 42 -19.31 -26.39 -18.44
CA TYR A 42 -19.70 -27.71 -17.88
C TYR A 42 -19.19 -27.95 -16.44
N GLY A 43 -19.98 -28.45 -15.49
CA GLY A 43 -21.35 -28.94 -15.49
C GLY A 43 -21.76 -29.37 -14.07
N VAL A 44 -23.07 -29.35 -13.82
CA VAL A 44 -23.78 -29.64 -12.55
C VAL A 44 -23.88 -31.15 -12.29
N ALA A 45 -23.83 -31.59 -11.02
CA ALA A 45 -24.87 -32.41 -10.35
C ALA A 45 -24.32 -33.25 -9.18
N GLY A 46 -25.12 -33.38 -8.11
CA GLY A 46 -24.94 -34.42 -7.09
C GLY A 46 -25.67 -34.11 -5.78
N ARG A 47 -26.86 -34.68 -5.62
CA ARG A 47 -27.84 -34.50 -4.53
C ARG A 47 -27.89 -35.76 -3.65
N GLY A 48 -28.19 -35.60 -2.36
CA GLY A 48 -28.64 -36.65 -1.44
C GLY A 48 -28.16 -36.36 -0.02
N GLY A 49 -28.97 -36.18 1.03
CA GLY A 49 -30.32 -36.66 1.30
C GLY A 49 -30.24 -37.73 2.40
N GLY A 50 -30.82 -37.51 3.57
CA GLY A 50 -31.02 -38.56 4.59
C GLY A 50 -31.10 -38.07 6.03
N ASP A 51 -32.31 -37.73 6.48
CA ASP A 51 -32.75 -37.67 7.88
C ASP A 51 -32.70 -39.04 8.56
N GLY A 52 -32.63 -39.05 9.90
CA GLY A 52 -32.85 -40.26 10.69
C GLY A 52 -32.76 -40.04 12.20
N GLY A 53 -33.83 -39.51 12.79
CA GLY A 53 -34.03 -39.49 14.24
C GLY A 53 -34.34 -40.88 14.81
N GLY A 54 -33.95 -41.12 16.05
CA GLY A 54 -34.25 -42.33 16.80
C GLY A 54 -34.09 -42.07 18.30
N THR A 55 -35.23 -42.05 18.99
CA THR A 55 -35.42 -41.88 20.43
C THR A 55 -35.04 -43.13 21.22
N GLY A 56 -34.30 -42.97 22.31
CA GLY A 56 -34.11 -44.00 23.33
C GLY A 56 -33.98 -43.33 24.69
N ALA A 57 -35.02 -43.50 25.52
CA ALA A 57 -35.04 -43.09 26.92
C ALA A 57 -34.50 -44.26 27.76
N ASP A 58 -33.46 -44.01 28.53
CA ASP A 58 -33.01 -44.89 29.61
C ASP A 58 -32.79 -44.05 30.87
N ASP A 59 -33.58 -44.35 31.90
CA ASP A 59 -33.52 -43.80 33.24
C ASP A 59 -32.22 -44.22 33.94
N ALA A 60 -31.25 -43.31 34.02
CA ALA A 60 -30.05 -43.46 34.82
C ALA A 60 -30.00 -42.42 35.96
N LYS A 61 -30.14 -42.95 37.17
CA LYS A 61 -30.01 -42.30 38.49
C LYS A 61 -28.82 -41.32 38.57
N ALA A 62 -29.12 -40.03 38.71
CA ALA A 62 -28.13 -38.95 38.80
C ALA A 62 -27.26 -39.06 40.07
N ALA A 63 -25.95 -39.17 39.88
CA ALA A 63 -24.94 -38.92 40.92
C ALA A 63 -24.66 -37.40 41.01
N PRO A 64 -24.28 -36.87 42.18
CA PRO A 64 -24.04 -35.43 42.33
C PRO A 64 -22.83 -35.00 41.49
N ALA A 65 -23.02 -33.93 40.71
CA ALA A 65 -21.97 -33.34 39.90
C ALA A 65 -20.82 -32.79 40.78
N PRO A 66 -19.55 -32.94 40.39
CA PRO A 66 -18.46 -32.30 41.10
C PRO A 66 -18.59 -30.78 40.94
N VAL A 67 -18.44 -30.06 42.06
CA VAL A 67 -18.35 -28.60 42.08
C VAL A 67 -17.17 -28.20 41.19
N ARG A 68 -17.46 -27.60 40.02
CA ARG A 68 -16.44 -27.00 39.17
C ARG A 68 -15.96 -25.73 39.87
N THR A 69 -14.74 -25.74 40.37
CA THR A 69 -14.02 -24.53 40.76
C THR A 69 -13.98 -23.56 39.57
N PRO A 70 -14.12 -22.24 39.79
CA PRO A 70 -13.94 -21.26 38.72
C PRO A 70 -12.53 -21.42 38.17
N ALA A 71 -12.40 -21.64 36.86
CA ALA A 71 -11.11 -21.59 36.20
C ALA A 71 -10.55 -20.17 36.40
N SER A 72 -9.33 -20.08 36.97
CA SER A 72 -8.59 -18.83 36.99
C SER A 72 -8.55 -18.24 35.58
N PRO A 73 -8.76 -16.92 35.41
CA PRO A 73 -8.63 -16.30 34.11
C PRO A 73 -7.23 -16.62 33.58
N GLY A 74 -7.18 -17.22 32.39
CA GLY A 74 -5.92 -17.43 31.69
C GLY A 74 -5.20 -16.08 31.51
N PRO A 75 -3.86 -16.08 31.39
CA PRO A 75 -3.13 -14.84 31.20
C PRO A 75 -3.73 -14.07 30.02
N SER A 76 -4.19 -12.85 30.26
CA SER A 76 -4.51 -11.90 29.20
C SER A 76 -3.32 -11.84 28.25
N PRO A 77 -3.53 -11.85 26.92
CA PRO A 77 -2.43 -11.75 25.97
C PRO A 77 -1.61 -10.52 26.35
N SER A 78 -0.31 -10.71 26.62
CA SER A 78 0.59 -9.59 26.94
C SER A 78 0.46 -8.55 25.83
N ALA A 79 0.13 -7.32 26.19
CA ALA A 79 0.04 -6.21 25.25
C ALA A 79 1.35 -6.12 24.46
N GLY A 80 1.30 -6.40 23.16
CA GLY A 80 2.44 -6.22 22.27
C GLY A 80 2.74 -4.73 22.06
N PRO A 81 3.86 -4.39 21.41
CA PRO A 81 4.29 -3.00 21.25
C PRO A 81 3.29 -2.11 20.49
N LEU A 82 2.34 -2.70 19.76
CA LEU A 82 1.29 -1.99 19.03
C LEU A 82 -0.11 -2.14 19.66
N SER A 83 -0.19 -2.57 20.92
CA SER A 83 -1.46 -2.68 21.62
C SER A 83 -2.19 -1.32 21.66
N GLY A 84 -3.47 -1.32 21.28
CA GLY A 84 -4.28 -0.11 21.18
C GLY A 84 -4.06 0.71 19.91
N LYS A 85 -3.21 0.25 18.98
CA LYS A 85 -3.02 0.88 17.68
C LYS A 85 -3.92 0.28 16.60
N VAL A 86 -4.47 1.12 15.73
CA VAL A 86 -5.23 0.73 14.55
C VAL A 86 -4.40 0.99 13.31
N VAL A 87 -4.17 -0.06 12.52
CA VAL A 87 -3.44 0.02 11.25
C VAL A 87 -4.36 -0.40 10.11
N VAL A 88 -4.38 0.39 9.04
CA VAL A 88 -5.06 0.03 7.80
C VAL A 88 -4.03 -0.35 6.74
N LEU A 89 -4.21 -1.54 6.15
CA LEU A 89 -3.40 -1.96 5.01
C LEU A 89 -4.29 -2.07 3.78
N ASP A 90 -3.86 -1.44 2.70
CA ASP A 90 -4.57 -1.40 1.44
C ASP A 90 -3.80 -2.24 0.41
N PRO A 91 -4.24 -3.47 0.07
CA PRO A 91 -3.67 -4.18 -1.06
C PRO A 91 -4.10 -3.45 -2.33
N GLY A 92 -3.16 -2.86 -3.06
CA GLY A 92 -3.45 -2.15 -4.29
C GLY A 92 -4.20 -3.00 -5.31
N HIS A 93 -5.16 -2.39 -6.01
CA HIS A 93 -6.02 -3.01 -7.03
C HIS A 93 -6.92 -4.14 -6.49
N ASN A 94 -7.68 -4.82 -7.36
CA ASN A 94 -8.44 -6.01 -7.00
C ASN A 94 -8.21 -7.16 -7.98
N THR A 95 -8.18 -8.38 -7.46
CA THR A 95 -7.84 -9.61 -8.22
C THR A 95 -8.79 -9.90 -9.39
N LYS A 96 -10.00 -9.34 -9.35
CA LYS A 96 -11.04 -9.53 -10.36
C LYS A 96 -11.35 -8.28 -11.19
N ASN A 97 -10.69 -7.13 -10.95
CA ASN A 97 -10.95 -5.87 -11.69
C ASN A 97 -10.90 -6.04 -13.22
N ARG A 98 -10.04 -6.93 -13.74
CA ARG A 98 -9.95 -7.23 -15.18
C ARG A 98 -11.25 -7.76 -15.81
N LEU A 99 -12.18 -8.28 -15.01
CA LEU A 99 -13.49 -8.76 -15.43
C LEU A 99 -14.58 -7.67 -15.34
N HIS A 100 -14.26 -6.52 -14.75
CA HIS A 100 -15.19 -5.45 -14.39
C HIS A 100 -14.70 -4.08 -14.89
N THR A 101 -14.17 -4.04 -16.12
CA THR A 101 -13.53 -2.83 -16.67
C THR A 101 -14.49 -1.64 -16.75
N ALA A 102 -15.77 -1.87 -17.05
CA ALA A 102 -16.78 -0.81 -17.05
C ALA A 102 -16.99 -0.21 -15.65
N ASP A 103 -17.02 -1.04 -14.62
CA ASP A 103 -17.26 -0.62 -13.24
C ASP A 103 -16.08 0.18 -12.68
N ILE A 104 -14.85 -0.28 -12.93
CA ILE A 104 -13.64 0.39 -12.43
C ILE A 104 -13.29 1.66 -13.23
N ASN A 105 -13.73 1.77 -14.49
CA ASN A 105 -13.55 2.99 -15.31
C ASN A 105 -14.53 4.11 -14.93
N ARG A 106 -15.55 3.83 -14.12
CA ARG A 106 -16.47 4.87 -13.64
C ARG A 106 -15.69 5.91 -12.84
N GLN A 107 -15.91 7.18 -13.16
CA GLN A 107 -15.22 8.27 -12.50
C GLN A 107 -15.70 8.45 -11.06
N VAL A 108 -14.79 8.61 -10.11
CA VAL A 108 -15.03 8.94 -8.71
C VAL A 108 -14.40 10.29 -8.35
N ASP A 109 -14.88 10.90 -7.27
CA ASP A 109 -14.34 12.15 -6.74
C ASP A 109 -13.07 11.84 -5.93
N VAL A 110 -11.93 12.40 -6.34
CA VAL A 110 -10.63 12.21 -5.69
C VAL A 110 -10.22 13.42 -4.84
N GLY A 111 -11.18 14.24 -4.46
CA GLY A 111 -11.04 15.38 -3.57
C GLY A 111 -10.69 16.67 -4.29
N ASN A 112 -9.71 16.63 -5.19
CA ASN A 112 -9.28 17.77 -6.01
C ASN A 112 -9.52 17.56 -7.52
N GLY A 113 -10.34 16.59 -7.89
CA GLY A 113 -10.63 16.23 -9.29
C GLY A 113 -11.47 14.96 -9.42
N ARG A 114 -11.45 14.36 -10.61
CA ARG A 114 -12.06 13.07 -10.91
C ARG A 114 -11.02 12.12 -11.49
N LYS A 115 -11.10 10.84 -11.13
CA LYS A 115 -10.32 9.73 -11.71
C LYS A 115 -11.17 8.47 -11.77
N GLU A 116 -10.72 7.46 -12.50
CA GLU A 116 -11.31 6.13 -12.50
C GLU A 116 -11.43 5.58 -11.07
N CYS A 117 -12.48 4.82 -10.81
CA CYS A 117 -12.75 4.15 -9.53
C CYS A 117 -11.55 3.30 -9.10
N ASP A 118 -10.99 2.50 -10.01
CA ASP A 118 -9.79 1.71 -9.78
C ASP A 118 -9.15 1.34 -11.13
N THR A 119 -7.98 0.72 -11.09
CA THR A 119 -7.34 0.11 -12.27
C THR A 119 -7.06 -1.37 -12.02
N THR A 120 -6.67 -2.11 -13.06
CA THR A 120 -6.30 -3.52 -12.92
C THR A 120 -4.95 -3.73 -12.22
N GLY A 121 -4.13 -2.68 -12.12
CA GLY A 121 -2.72 -2.79 -11.82
C GLY A 121 -1.89 -3.28 -13.01
N THR A 122 -0.58 -3.35 -12.80
CA THR A 122 0.38 -3.92 -13.76
C THR A 122 0.54 -5.43 -13.55
N GLU A 123 1.50 -6.04 -14.24
CA GLU A 123 1.89 -7.43 -14.04
C GLU A 123 3.36 -7.62 -14.43
N THR A 124 3.94 -8.75 -14.02
CA THR A 124 5.23 -9.15 -14.58
C THR A 124 5.11 -9.57 -16.04
N ASN A 125 6.23 -9.59 -16.77
CA ASN A 125 6.25 -10.10 -18.15
C ASN A 125 5.83 -11.59 -18.28
N ALA A 126 5.80 -12.33 -17.17
CA ALA A 126 5.32 -13.71 -17.10
C ALA A 126 3.84 -13.81 -16.69
N GLY A 127 3.12 -12.69 -16.56
CA GLY A 127 1.69 -12.65 -16.25
C GLY A 127 1.35 -12.79 -14.76
N TYR A 128 2.30 -12.59 -13.84
CA TYR A 128 1.98 -12.50 -12.41
C TYR A 128 1.38 -11.13 -12.09
N PRO A 129 0.08 -11.02 -11.71
CA PRO A 129 -0.60 -9.74 -11.56
C PRO A 129 -0.21 -8.99 -10.29
N GLU A 130 -0.17 -7.67 -10.36
CA GLU A 130 0.09 -6.80 -9.21
C GLU A 130 -0.93 -7.05 -8.09
N ALA A 131 -2.23 -7.13 -8.41
CA ALA A 131 -3.29 -7.34 -7.42
C ALA A 131 -3.14 -8.65 -6.62
N GLU A 132 -2.52 -9.69 -7.21
CA GLU A 132 -2.23 -10.93 -6.49
C GLU A 132 -0.99 -10.79 -5.59
N PHE A 133 0.02 -10.07 -6.07
CA PHE A 133 1.22 -9.73 -5.31
C PHE A 133 0.88 -8.90 -4.06
N THR A 134 0.15 -7.80 -4.22
CA THR A 134 -0.19 -6.86 -3.14
C THR A 134 -1.03 -7.55 -2.07
N LEU A 135 -2.03 -8.34 -2.48
CA LEU A 135 -2.88 -9.10 -1.55
C LEU A 135 -2.09 -10.11 -0.72
N ASP A 136 -1.16 -10.86 -1.32
CA ASP A 136 -0.31 -11.80 -0.56
C ASP A 136 0.60 -11.08 0.44
N VAL A 137 1.26 -9.99 0.03
CA VAL A 137 2.14 -9.20 0.92
C VAL A 137 1.34 -8.59 2.07
N VAL A 138 0.18 -7.99 1.79
CA VAL A 138 -0.68 -7.37 2.81
C VAL A 138 -1.20 -8.40 3.82
N ARG A 139 -1.61 -9.59 3.37
CA ARG A 139 -2.04 -10.66 4.27
C ARG A 139 -0.92 -11.10 5.23
N ARG A 140 0.32 -11.19 4.73
CA ARG A 140 1.50 -11.48 5.56
C ARG A 140 1.78 -10.35 6.56
N ALA A 141 1.78 -9.11 6.09
CA ALA A 141 2.01 -7.93 6.94
C ALA A 141 0.95 -7.82 8.04
N ARG A 142 -0.33 -8.06 7.72
CA ARG A 142 -1.44 -8.15 8.69
C ARG A 142 -1.15 -9.15 9.81
N LYS A 143 -0.68 -10.35 9.47
CA LYS A 143 -0.34 -11.37 10.49
C LYS A 143 0.76 -10.87 11.43
N LEU A 144 1.80 -10.23 10.88
CA LEU A 144 2.94 -9.73 11.65
C LEU A 144 2.56 -8.55 12.55
N LEU A 145 1.70 -7.64 12.09
CA LEU A 145 1.21 -6.50 12.87
C LEU A 145 0.25 -6.95 13.98
N ARG A 146 -0.67 -7.88 13.69
CA ARG A 146 -1.54 -8.47 14.71
C ARG A 146 -0.76 -9.22 15.80
N ALA A 147 0.32 -9.91 15.43
CA ALA A 147 1.21 -10.55 16.39
C ALA A 147 1.90 -9.55 17.34
N GLN A 148 2.00 -8.27 16.94
CA GLN A 148 2.51 -7.17 17.77
C GLN A 148 1.41 -6.44 18.55
N GLY A 149 0.15 -6.88 18.46
CA GLY A 149 -0.97 -6.33 19.22
C GLY A 149 -1.79 -5.25 18.52
N ALA A 150 -1.47 -4.89 17.27
CA ALA A 150 -2.26 -3.93 16.50
C ALA A 150 -3.62 -4.51 16.10
N GLU A 151 -4.67 -3.69 16.15
CA GLU A 151 -5.85 -3.92 15.34
C GLU A 151 -5.49 -3.63 13.87
N VAL A 152 -5.77 -4.59 12.98
CA VAL A 152 -5.46 -4.42 11.54
C VAL A 152 -6.71 -4.62 10.72
N ARG A 153 -7.06 -3.58 9.95
CA ARG A 153 -8.16 -3.58 8.96
C ARG A 153 -7.55 -3.58 7.55
N LEU A 154 -8.17 -4.34 6.66
CA LEU A 154 -7.84 -4.32 5.24
C LEU A 154 -8.91 -3.54 4.49
N THR A 155 -8.54 -2.81 3.45
CA THR A 155 -9.53 -2.17 2.56
C THR A 155 -10.37 -3.21 1.81
N HIS A 156 -9.78 -4.37 1.51
CA HIS A 156 -10.46 -5.59 1.07
C HIS A 156 -9.57 -6.81 1.29
N ASP A 157 -10.14 -8.02 1.25
CA ASP A 157 -9.39 -9.28 1.39
C ASP A 157 -9.59 -10.22 0.18
N GLY A 158 -9.78 -9.65 -1.01
CA GLY A 158 -9.94 -10.38 -2.27
C GLY A 158 -11.30 -11.10 -2.44
N ASP A 159 -12.27 -10.70 -1.64
CA ASP A 159 -13.62 -11.27 -1.54
C ASP A 159 -14.65 -10.55 -2.42
N ARG A 160 -14.36 -9.33 -2.86
CA ARG A 160 -15.24 -8.54 -3.73
C ARG A 160 -15.15 -8.96 -5.20
N GLU A 161 -16.22 -8.68 -5.95
CA GLU A 161 -16.26 -8.87 -7.42
C GLU A 161 -15.38 -7.83 -8.14
N PHE A 162 -15.44 -6.59 -7.70
CA PHE A 162 -14.53 -5.50 -8.07
C PHE A 162 -14.52 -4.45 -6.95
N GLY A 163 -13.59 -3.50 -7.01
CA GLY A 163 -13.45 -2.48 -5.97
C GLY A 163 -13.02 -3.06 -4.62
N PRO A 164 -12.82 -2.24 -3.58
CA PRO A 164 -13.25 -0.84 -3.44
C PRO A 164 -12.58 0.14 -4.39
N CYS A 165 -13.33 1.19 -4.72
CA CYS A 165 -12.79 2.34 -5.46
C CYS A 165 -11.77 3.11 -4.59
N VAL A 166 -10.89 3.90 -5.21
CA VAL A 166 -9.82 4.64 -4.51
C VAL A 166 -10.34 5.61 -3.43
N ASP A 167 -11.54 6.16 -3.60
CA ASP A 167 -12.23 6.99 -2.62
C ASP A 167 -12.75 6.17 -1.43
N GLU A 168 -13.41 5.03 -1.69
CA GLU A 168 -13.82 4.08 -0.65
C GLU A 168 -12.62 3.54 0.15
N ARG A 169 -11.50 3.24 -0.51
CA ARG A 169 -10.24 2.82 0.15
C ARG A 169 -9.68 3.88 1.10
N ALA A 170 -9.81 5.17 0.76
CA ALA A 170 -9.43 6.25 1.66
C ALA A 170 -10.40 6.34 2.83
N GLU A 171 -11.70 6.24 2.57
CA GLU A 171 -12.72 6.37 3.62
C GLU A 171 -12.66 5.24 4.65
N ILE A 172 -12.36 4.00 4.25
CA ILE A 172 -12.10 2.90 5.19
C ILE A 172 -11.00 3.26 6.20
N GLY A 173 -9.94 3.95 5.75
CA GLY A 173 -8.88 4.46 6.61
C GLY A 173 -9.36 5.52 7.60
N ASN A 174 -10.20 6.41 7.11
CA ASN A 174 -10.73 7.54 7.86
C ASN A 174 -11.75 7.10 8.92
N GLU A 175 -12.75 6.29 8.53
CA GLU A 175 -13.76 5.72 9.42
C GLU A 175 -13.12 4.84 10.48
N ALA A 176 -11.97 4.25 10.14
CA ALA A 176 -11.23 3.44 11.10
C ALA A 176 -10.51 4.24 12.18
N GLU A 177 -10.39 5.56 12.01
CA GLU A 177 -9.52 6.42 12.83
C GLU A 177 -8.11 5.83 12.96
N ALA A 178 -7.59 5.28 11.85
CA ALA A 178 -6.32 4.56 11.86
C ALA A 178 -5.16 5.45 12.30
N ASP A 179 -4.28 4.94 13.17
CA ASP A 179 -3.04 5.61 13.53
C ASP A 179 -2.07 5.66 12.32
N ALA A 180 -2.13 4.67 11.44
CA ALA A 180 -1.36 4.63 10.19
C ALA A 180 -2.09 3.83 9.10
N ALA A 181 -1.96 4.28 7.86
CA ALA A 181 -2.42 3.57 6.67
C ALA A 181 -1.29 3.37 5.65
N VAL A 182 -1.17 2.15 5.12
CA VAL A 182 -0.18 1.82 4.08
C VAL A 182 -0.88 1.15 2.91
N SER A 183 -0.82 1.80 1.74
CA SER A 183 -1.17 1.14 0.47
C SER A 183 0.05 0.42 -0.09
N VAL A 184 -0.10 -0.85 -0.45
CA VAL A 184 0.98 -1.69 -0.96
C VAL A 184 0.73 -1.94 -2.44
N HIS A 185 1.70 -1.59 -3.27
CA HIS A 185 1.68 -1.67 -4.72
C HIS A 185 2.98 -2.25 -5.29
N ALA A 186 3.01 -2.48 -6.60
CA ALA A 186 4.23 -2.66 -7.36
C ALA A 186 4.14 -1.91 -8.70
N ASP A 187 5.26 -1.35 -9.16
CA ASP A 187 5.25 -0.40 -10.26
C ASP A 187 5.46 -1.07 -11.62
N GLY A 188 5.13 -0.34 -12.70
CA GLY A 188 5.45 -0.66 -14.07
C GLY A 188 6.30 0.42 -14.74
N ALA A 189 7.61 0.28 -14.68
CA ALA A 189 8.58 1.18 -15.31
C ALA A 189 9.39 0.47 -16.41
N PRO A 190 10.09 1.18 -17.32
CA PRO A 190 10.92 0.54 -18.35
C PRO A 190 11.93 -0.46 -17.78
N ALA A 191 12.30 -1.49 -18.54
CA ALA A 191 13.32 -2.45 -18.12
C ALA A 191 14.64 -1.75 -17.76
N GLY A 192 15.29 -2.17 -16.67
CA GLY A 192 16.49 -1.53 -16.12
C GLY A 192 16.20 -0.45 -15.06
N ALA A 193 15.00 0.11 -15.01
CA ALA A 193 14.51 0.88 -13.86
C ALA A 193 14.06 -0.09 -12.76
N ARG A 194 14.58 0.07 -11.54
CA ARG A 194 14.43 -0.94 -10.47
C ARG A 194 14.53 -0.34 -9.08
N GLY A 195 14.02 -1.07 -8.10
CA GLY A 195 13.99 -0.67 -6.68
C GLY A 195 12.61 -0.20 -6.23
N PHE A 196 12.46 -0.07 -4.91
CA PHE A 196 11.20 0.32 -4.27
C PHE A 196 11.10 1.84 -4.11
N HIS A 197 9.89 2.38 -4.00
CA HIS A 197 9.71 3.77 -3.58
C HIS A 197 8.48 3.96 -2.69
N VAL A 198 8.47 5.05 -1.93
CA VAL A 198 7.38 5.43 -1.04
C VAL A 198 6.81 6.77 -1.49
N ILE A 199 5.52 6.78 -1.81
CA ILE A 199 4.78 7.99 -2.19
C ILE A 199 4.04 8.53 -0.97
N MET A 200 4.23 9.82 -0.70
CA MET A 200 3.69 10.57 0.43
C MET A 200 2.81 11.72 -0.07
N PRO A 201 1.79 12.14 0.69
CA PRO A 201 0.92 13.24 0.30
C PRO A 201 1.66 14.58 0.35
N GLY A 202 1.62 15.32 -0.75
CA GLY A 202 1.88 16.76 -0.74
C GLY A 202 0.74 17.52 -0.07
N ALA A 203 0.99 18.76 0.34
CA ALA A 203 -0.03 19.62 0.91
C ALA A 203 -1.06 20.04 -0.16
N VAL A 204 -2.31 19.59 0.02
CA VAL A 204 -3.46 19.90 -0.83
C VAL A 204 -4.54 20.53 0.04
N HIS A 205 -5.16 21.60 -0.46
CA HIS A 205 -6.35 22.20 0.12
C HIS A 205 -7.27 22.64 -1.03
N ALA A 206 -8.04 21.69 -1.55
CA ALA A 206 -8.89 21.89 -2.73
C ALA A 206 -10.04 20.88 -2.74
N GLY A 207 -11.25 21.35 -3.05
CA GLY A 207 -12.46 20.52 -3.02
C GLY A 207 -12.65 19.85 -1.66
N LYS A 208 -12.73 18.50 -1.65
CA LYS A 208 -12.80 17.71 -0.41
C LYS A 208 -11.43 17.33 0.16
N ALA A 209 -10.34 17.57 -0.57
CA ALA A 209 -9.00 17.21 -0.14
C ALA A 209 -8.43 18.28 0.81
N ASP A 210 -8.06 17.85 2.01
CA ASP A 210 -7.22 18.63 2.94
C ASP A 210 -6.18 17.71 3.58
N THR A 211 -5.00 17.63 2.97
CA THR A 211 -3.91 16.75 3.44
C THR A 211 -2.92 17.47 4.35
N ARG A 212 -3.11 18.77 4.64
CA ARG A 212 -2.13 19.58 5.37
C ARG A 212 -1.81 19.02 6.74
N ALA A 213 -2.82 18.51 7.45
CA ALA A 213 -2.65 17.90 8.77
C ALA A 213 -1.87 16.58 8.73
N ILE A 214 -1.92 15.85 7.59
CA ILE A 214 -1.29 14.54 7.46
C ILE A 214 0.06 14.57 6.74
N THR A 215 0.45 15.68 6.10
CA THR A 215 1.70 15.76 5.33
C THR A 215 2.92 15.41 6.19
N ALA A 216 3.10 16.07 7.34
CA ALA A 216 4.23 15.80 8.23
C ALA A 216 4.24 14.38 8.82
N PRO A 217 3.16 13.87 9.44
CA PRO A 217 3.16 12.51 9.97
C PRO A 217 3.26 11.43 8.88
N SER A 218 2.69 11.66 7.68
CA SER A 218 2.87 10.73 6.55
C SER A 218 4.30 10.73 6.03
N HIS A 219 5.00 11.87 6.09
CA HIS A 219 6.41 11.92 5.72
C HIS A 219 7.29 11.12 6.69
N ASP A 220 7.02 11.22 8.00
CA ASP A 220 7.72 10.41 9.01
C ASP A 220 7.43 8.91 8.83
N LEU A 221 6.16 8.53 8.71
CA LEU A 221 5.74 7.17 8.38
C LEU A 221 6.46 6.65 7.12
N GLY A 222 6.47 7.45 6.04
CA GLY A 222 7.08 7.07 4.78
C GLY A 222 8.58 6.86 4.86
N THR A 223 9.29 7.72 5.59
CA THR A 223 10.74 7.63 5.78
C THR A 223 11.12 6.39 6.61
N ARG A 224 10.41 6.13 7.70
CA ARG A 224 10.62 4.95 8.56
C ARG A 224 10.27 3.65 7.83
N LEU A 225 9.19 3.68 7.04
CA LEU A 225 8.79 2.58 6.18
C LEU A 225 9.86 2.26 5.14
N ALA A 226 10.36 3.27 4.42
CA ALA A 226 11.42 3.09 3.43
C ALA A 226 12.69 2.47 4.03
N ALA A 227 13.15 2.97 5.18
CA ALA A 227 14.34 2.46 5.86
C ALA A 227 14.18 0.99 6.30
N SER A 228 13.03 0.67 6.89
CA SER A 228 12.72 -0.69 7.37
C SER A 228 12.52 -1.67 6.22
N PHE A 229 11.87 -1.23 5.14
CA PHE A 229 11.66 -2.02 3.94
C PHE A 229 12.97 -2.36 3.23
N ALA A 230 13.85 -1.37 3.04
CA ALA A 230 15.18 -1.58 2.46
C ALA A 230 15.98 -2.60 3.27
N LYS A 231 16.04 -2.43 4.60
CA LYS A 231 16.77 -3.34 5.51
C LYS A 231 16.21 -4.76 5.46
N ALA A 232 14.89 -4.92 5.47
CA ALA A 232 14.26 -6.24 5.49
C ALA A 232 14.42 -6.97 4.16
N THR A 233 14.29 -6.27 3.03
CA THR A 233 14.27 -6.86 1.68
C THR A 233 15.65 -6.92 1.01
N ASP A 234 16.63 -6.17 1.52
CA ASP A 234 17.92 -5.96 0.85
C ASP A 234 17.73 -5.41 -0.58
N THR A 235 16.78 -4.50 -0.73
CA THR A 235 16.45 -3.82 -2.00
C THR A 235 16.75 -2.34 -1.86
N SER A 236 17.36 -1.76 -2.89
CA SER A 236 17.67 -0.33 -2.92
C SER A 236 16.44 0.49 -3.31
N PRO A 237 16.40 1.79 -2.95
CA PRO A 237 15.41 2.72 -3.47
C PRO A 237 15.41 2.78 -5.01
N ALA A 238 14.25 3.13 -5.57
CA ALA A 238 14.00 3.14 -7.00
C ALA A 238 14.93 4.12 -7.74
N THR A 239 15.67 3.62 -8.73
CA THR A 239 16.65 4.41 -9.51
C THR A 239 16.02 5.49 -10.39
N TYR A 240 14.72 5.43 -10.61
CA TYR A 240 13.96 6.24 -11.55
C TYR A 240 13.02 7.25 -10.87
N ILE A 241 13.03 7.32 -9.54
CA ILE A 241 12.21 8.24 -8.75
C ILE A 241 13.12 9.24 -8.03
N ASN A 242 12.85 10.54 -8.24
CA ASN A 242 13.50 11.67 -7.56
C ASN A 242 15.03 11.54 -7.42
N GLY A 243 15.71 11.12 -8.50
CA GLY A 243 17.16 10.98 -8.52
C GLY A 243 17.71 9.79 -7.73
N GLY A 244 16.88 8.78 -7.44
CA GLY A 244 17.31 7.56 -6.75
C GLY A 244 17.04 7.53 -5.26
N THR A 245 16.31 8.51 -4.70
CA THR A 245 15.97 8.53 -3.27
C THR A 245 14.87 7.54 -2.91
N GLY A 246 14.02 7.18 -3.88
CA GLY A 246 12.82 6.37 -3.67
C GLY A 246 11.82 7.00 -2.70
N LEU A 247 11.88 8.30 -2.46
CA LEU A 247 10.85 9.06 -1.74
C LEU A 247 10.19 10.02 -2.73
N ASP A 248 8.87 9.95 -2.81
CA ASP A 248 8.08 10.73 -3.75
C ASP A 248 6.95 11.48 -3.04
N THR A 249 6.77 12.77 -3.36
CA THR A 249 5.72 13.58 -2.77
C THR A 249 4.77 14.01 -3.87
N ARG A 250 3.51 13.59 -3.77
CA ARG A 250 2.52 13.75 -4.85
C ARG A 250 1.21 14.33 -4.34
N SER A 251 0.50 15.05 -5.21
CA SER A 251 -0.77 15.72 -4.92
C SER A 251 -1.92 15.27 -5.83
N ASP A 252 -1.71 14.19 -6.59
CA ASP A 252 -2.64 13.72 -7.62
C ASP A 252 -3.28 12.36 -7.29
N LEU A 253 -2.89 11.69 -6.20
CA LEU A 253 -3.41 10.36 -5.85
C LEU A 253 -4.64 10.47 -4.94
N GLY A 254 -5.81 10.05 -5.43
CA GLY A 254 -7.07 10.15 -4.68
C GLY A 254 -7.03 9.46 -3.32
N GLY A 255 -6.40 8.27 -3.27
CA GLY A 255 -6.22 7.53 -2.01
C GLY A 255 -5.37 8.27 -0.96
N LEU A 256 -4.51 9.21 -1.37
CA LEU A 256 -3.76 10.12 -0.50
C LEU A 256 -4.54 11.41 -0.22
N ASN A 257 -5.08 12.04 -1.27
CA ASN A 257 -5.77 13.32 -1.19
C ASN A 257 -7.02 13.29 -0.30
N LEU A 258 -7.69 12.14 -0.23
CA LEU A 258 -8.88 11.92 0.59
C LEU A 258 -8.58 11.35 1.99
N SER A 259 -7.31 11.07 2.30
CA SER A 259 -6.94 10.55 3.62
C SER A 259 -6.96 11.66 4.66
N ARG A 260 -7.55 11.36 5.82
CA ARG A 260 -7.54 12.19 7.05
C ARG A 260 -6.60 11.64 8.11
N VAL A 261 -6.03 10.46 7.86
CA VAL A 261 -5.05 9.76 8.71
C VAL A 261 -3.68 9.72 8.02
N PRO A 262 -2.56 9.55 8.77
CA PRO A 262 -1.23 9.37 8.19
C PRO A 262 -1.20 8.21 7.19
N LYS A 263 -0.86 8.49 5.92
CA LYS A 263 -0.97 7.51 4.84
C LYS A 263 0.14 7.62 3.81
N VAL A 264 0.64 6.47 3.36
CA VAL A 264 1.64 6.37 2.30
C VAL A 264 1.31 5.24 1.33
N PHE A 265 1.88 5.32 0.11
CA PHE A 265 1.90 4.20 -0.84
C PHE A 265 3.32 3.65 -0.89
N LEU A 266 3.47 2.33 -0.82
CA LEU A 266 4.73 1.63 -0.99
C LEU A 266 4.68 0.86 -2.31
N GLU A 267 5.48 1.30 -3.26
CA GLU A 267 5.74 0.62 -4.52
C GLU A 267 6.92 -0.32 -4.33
N CYS A 268 6.66 -1.62 -4.25
CA CYS A 268 7.63 -2.61 -3.74
C CYS A 268 8.79 -2.92 -4.70
N GLY A 269 8.66 -2.56 -5.98
CA GLY A 269 9.61 -2.83 -7.05
C GLY A 269 8.95 -2.72 -8.41
N ASN A 270 9.74 -2.82 -9.49
CA ASN A 270 9.23 -2.74 -10.86
C ASN A 270 8.88 -4.13 -11.43
N MET A 271 7.60 -4.42 -11.65
CA MET A 271 7.16 -5.70 -12.23
C MET A 271 7.66 -5.92 -13.67
N ARG A 272 8.01 -4.86 -14.40
CA ARG A 272 8.48 -4.93 -15.78
C ARG A 272 10.00 -5.12 -15.90
N ASP A 273 10.74 -5.04 -14.79
CA ASP A 273 12.15 -5.40 -14.71
C ASP A 273 12.32 -6.86 -14.27
N ALA A 274 13.14 -7.63 -14.98
CA ALA A 274 13.28 -9.06 -14.71
C ALA A 274 13.88 -9.39 -13.33
N ARG A 275 14.72 -8.50 -12.77
CA ARG A 275 15.33 -8.73 -11.45
C ARG A 275 14.31 -8.49 -10.35
N ASP A 276 13.59 -7.37 -10.42
CA ASP A 276 12.54 -7.06 -9.46
C ASP A 276 11.39 -8.08 -9.59
N ALA A 277 10.97 -8.46 -10.81
CA ALA A 277 9.99 -9.53 -11.02
C ALA A 277 10.40 -10.87 -10.36
N GLY A 278 11.69 -11.23 -10.41
CA GLY A 278 12.22 -12.41 -9.72
C GLY A 278 12.12 -12.32 -8.19
N LEU A 279 12.22 -11.11 -7.63
CA LEU A 279 11.98 -10.85 -6.20
C LEU A 279 10.49 -10.92 -5.88
N LEU A 280 9.64 -10.20 -6.62
CA LEU A 280 8.19 -10.09 -6.36
C LEU A 280 7.48 -11.45 -6.46
N THR A 281 7.90 -12.32 -7.37
CA THR A 281 7.37 -13.68 -7.54
C THR A 281 7.87 -14.67 -6.47
N SER A 282 8.93 -14.34 -5.72
CA SER A 282 9.47 -15.18 -4.65
C SER A 282 8.67 -15.05 -3.35
N ALA A 283 8.08 -16.15 -2.89
CA ALA A 283 7.36 -16.19 -1.61
C ALA A 283 8.27 -15.81 -0.42
N LYS A 284 9.55 -16.20 -0.45
CA LYS A 284 10.52 -15.83 0.59
C LYS A 284 10.76 -14.33 0.63
N TRP A 285 10.81 -13.68 -0.54
CA TRP A 285 11.00 -12.24 -0.62
C TRP A 285 9.72 -11.49 -0.22
N ARG A 286 8.53 -11.94 -0.62
CA ARG A 286 7.26 -11.35 -0.15
C ARG A 286 7.11 -11.40 1.38
N GLU A 287 7.60 -12.46 2.01
CA GLU A 287 7.68 -12.53 3.47
C GLU A 287 8.67 -11.50 4.06
N ARG A 288 9.79 -11.22 3.40
CA ARG A 288 10.71 -10.13 3.79
C ARG A 288 10.08 -8.75 3.60
N ALA A 289 9.37 -8.54 2.50
CA ALA A 289 8.63 -7.30 2.23
C ALA A 289 7.59 -7.05 3.33
N ALA A 290 6.80 -8.07 3.69
CA ALA A 290 5.84 -7.99 4.78
C ALA A 290 6.48 -7.67 6.15
N ARG A 291 7.65 -8.26 6.45
CA ARG A 291 8.43 -7.89 7.64
C ARG A 291 8.91 -6.44 7.60
N GLY A 292 9.36 -5.96 6.45
CA GLY A 292 9.75 -4.57 6.25
C GLY A 292 8.60 -3.59 6.50
N ILE A 293 7.42 -3.91 5.98
CA ILE A 293 6.18 -3.13 6.22
C ILE A 293 5.84 -3.12 7.71
N ALA A 294 5.77 -4.29 8.35
CA ALA A 294 5.41 -4.39 9.76
C ALA A 294 6.41 -3.66 10.68
N ALA A 295 7.71 -3.75 10.39
CA ALA A 295 8.74 -3.05 11.14
C ALA A 295 8.69 -1.53 10.92
N GLY A 296 8.44 -1.07 9.70
CA GLY A 296 8.33 0.36 9.38
C GLY A 296 7.13 1.02 10.06
N VAL A 297 5.97 0.36 10.01
CA VAL A 297 4.77 0.80 10.74
C VAL A 297 5.00 0.79 12.24
N ALA A 298 5.65 -0.26 12.78
CA ALA A 298 5.95 -0.29 14.21
C ALA A 298 6.88 0.85 14.62
N ALA A 299 7.97 1.08 13.89
CA ALA A 299 8.90 2.17 14.14
C ALA A 299 8.23 3.56 14.12
N TYR A 300 7.20 3.75 13.29
CA TYR A 300 6.39 4.97 13.30
C TYR A 300 5.50 5.08 14.54
N LEU A 301 4.81 4.01 14.91
CA LEU A 301 3.80 4.04 15.97
C LEU A 301 4.35 3.94 17.39
N THR A 302 5.62 3.56 17.58
CA THR A 302 6.21 3.34 18.90
C THR A 302 7.28 4.35 19.29
N GLU A 303 7.98 4.99 18.35
CA GLU A 303 9.10 5.88 18.70
C GLU A 303 8.66 7.26 19.21
N ASP A 304 7.45 7.72 18.88
CA ASP A 304 6.87 8.95 19.45
C ASP A 304 6.40 8.80 20.92
N ALA A 305 6.28 7.58 21.43
CA ALA A 305 5.92 7.33 22.83
C ALA A 305 7.10 7.51 23.80
N GLY A 306 8.34 7.62 23.30
CA GLY A 306 9.57 7.70 24.10
C GLY A 306 10.06 9.12 24.41
N GLU A 307 9.56 10.16 23.73
CA GLU A 307 9.97 11.56 23.97
C GLU A 307 9.04 12.33 24.93
N LYS A 308 7.99 11.67 25.46
CA LYS A 308 7.04 12.25 26.42
C LYS A 308 7.08 11.60 27.80
N SER A 309 8.22 11.08 28.23
CA SER A 309 8.45 10.59 29.61
C SER A 309 9.55 11.37 30.31
#